data_AF-H3AQD6-F1
#
_entry.id   AF-H3AQD6-F1
#
_cell.length_a   1.000
_cell.length_b   1.000
_cell.length_c   1.000
_cell.angle_alpha   90.00
_cell.angle_beta   90.00
_cell.angle_gamma   90.00
#
_symmetry.space_group_name_H-M   'P 1'
#
loop_
_entity.id
_entity.type
_entity.pdbx_description
1 polymer ?
#
loop_
_entity_poly.entity_id
_entity_poly.type
_entity_poly.pdbx_seq_one_letter_code
_entity_poly.pdbx_strand_id
1 'polypeptide(L)'
;ILATVGTDFDLRTLRAVRVLRPLKLVSGIPSLQVVLKSIMKAMVPLLQIGLLLFFAIVMFAIIGLEFYIGKFHNACFSQTGEQVGDYPCGKEPPARLCPNETTCRGYWPGPNFGITNFDNILFAVLTVFQCITMEGWTDILYN
;
A
#
# COMPACT_ATOMS: atom_id res chain seq x y z
N ILE A 1 2.55 -7.77 -27.09
CA ILE A 1 3.39 -7.04 -26.11
C ILE A 1 4.15 -8.09 -25.30
N LEU A 2 5.26 -8.58 -25.86
CA LEU A 2 6.19 -9.49 -25.19
C LEU A 2 7.29 -8.60 -24.63
N ALA A 3 7.23 -8.31 -23.33
CA ALA A 3 8.27 -7.57 -22.65
C ALA A 3 9.53 -8.44 -22.60
N THR A 4 10.51 -8.07 -23.40
CA THR A 4 11.90 -8.44 -23.21
C THR A 4 12.30 -8.06 -21.78
N VAL A 5 12.51 -9.07 -20.93
CA VAL A 5 13.26 -8.89 -19.68
C VAL A 5 14.72 -8.63 -20.10
N GLY A 6 14.96 -7.39 -20.53
CA GLY A 6 16.29 -6.84 -20.69
C GLY A 6 16.86 -6.67 -19.30
N THR A 7 17.84 -7.49 -18.96
CA THR A 7 18.64 -7.34 -17.76
C THR A 7 19.57 -6.12 -17.93
N ASP A 8 19.01 -4.92 -17.95
CA ASP A 8 19.72 -3.68 -17.62
C ASP A 8 19.89 -3.65 -16.10
N PHE A 9 20.69 -4.57 -15.56
CA PHE A 9 21.18 -4.43 -14.20
C PHE A 9 22.12 -3.23 -14.17
N ASP A 10 21.53 -2.07 -13.95
CA ASP A 10 22.21 -0.78 -13.89
C ASP A 10 23.32 -0.86 -12.83
N LEU A 11 24.59 -0.74 -13.23
CA LEU A 11 25.75 -0.80 -12.33
C LEU A 11 25.70 0.30 -11.26
N ARG A 12 24.78 1.27 -11.42
CA ARG A 12 24.38 2.26 -10.41
C ARG A 12 23.69 1.62 -9.20
N THR A 13 22.82 0.63 -9.37
CA THR A 13 22.11 -0.05 -8.27
C THR A 13 23.08 -0.85 -7.40
N LEU A 14 24.13 -1.44 -7.98
CA LEU A 14 25.20 -2.10 -7.23
C LEU A 14 26.05 -1.14 -6.39
N ARG A 15 26.07 0.17 -6.72
CA ARG A 15 26.72 1.18 -5.86
C ARG A 15 25.91 1.44 -4.58
N ALA A 16 24.60 1.15 -4.56
CA ALA A 16 23.77 1.27 -3.36
C ALA A 16 24.19 0.29 -2.25
N VAL A 17 24.77 -0.87 -2.60
CA VAL A 17 25.31 -1.85 -1.63
C VAL A 17 26.36 -1.24 -0.69
N ARG A 18 27.01 -0.14 -1.11
CA ARG A 18 27.95 0.60 -0.26
C ARG A 18 27.28 1.22 0.98
N VAL A 19 25.95 1.35 1.01
CA VAL A 19 25.18 1.78 2.19
C VAL A 19 25.29 0.79 3.36
N LEU A 20 25.68 -0.47 3.10
CA LEU A 20 25.89 -1.49 4.13
C LEU A 20 27.28 -1.39 4.80
N ARG A 21 28.19 -0.56 4.29
CA ARG A 21 29.55 -0.40 4.85
C ARG A 21 29.57 -0.04 6.34
N PRO A 22 28.69 0.83 6.88
CA PRO A 22 28.63 1.12 8.30
C PRO A 22 28.36 -0.11 9.18
N LEU A 23 27.69 -1.15 8.67
CA LEU A 23 27.49 -2.41 9.41
C LEU A 23 28.81 -3.16 9.67
N LYS A 24 29.82 -2.95 8.82
CA LYS A 24 31.17 -3.49 9.04
C LYS A 24 31.85 -2.85 10.25
N LEU A 25 31.61 -1.56 10.53
CA LEU A 25 32.11 -0.90 11.73
C LEU A 25 31.47 -1.47 13.00
N VAL A 26 30.18 -1.80 12.94
CA VAL A 26 29.46 -2.50 14.02
C VAL A 26 30.06 -3.88 14.30
N SER A 27 30.55 -4.58 13.27
CA SER A 27 31.26 -5.85 13.45
C SER A 27 32.68 -5.72 14.02
N GLY A 28 33.25 -4.51 14.04
CA GLY A 28 34.58 -4.27 14.61
C GLY A 28 34.56 -3.94 16.12
N ILE A 29 33.42 -3.49 16.65
CA ILE A 29 33.28 -3.09 18.05
C ILE A 29 32.48 -4.17 18.81
N PRO A 30 33.09 -4.93 19.73
CA PRO A 30 32.45 -6.08 20.37
C PRO A 30 31.19 -5.71 21.19
N SER A 31 31.11 -4.48 21.72
CA SER A 31 29.93 -4.02 22.47
C SER A 31 28.68 -3.87 21.59
N LEU A 32 28.80 -3.36 20.34
CA LEU A 32 27.64 -3.23 19.45
C LEU A 32 27.19 -4.59 18.88
N GLN A 33 28.10 -5.56 18.73
CA GLN A 33 27.73 -6.91 18.30
C GLN A 33 26.81 -7.61 19.31
N VAL A 34 27.01 -7.39 20.61
CA VAL A 34 26.15 -7.93 21.67
C VAL A 34 24.74 -7.35 21.56
N VAL A 35 24.62 -6.05 21.27
CA VAL A 35 23.33 -5.38 21.09
C VAL A 35 22.60 -5.94 19.86
N LEU A 36 23.27 -6.03 18.69
CA LEU A 36 22.63 -6.58 17.49
C LEU A 36 22.22 -8.05 17.65
N LYS A 37 23.06 -8.90 18.26
CA LYS A 37 22.70 -10.31 18.53
C LYS A 37 21.50 -10.42 19.46
N SER A 38 21.39 -9.51 20.45
CA SER A 38 20.24 -9.44 21.34
C SER A 38 18.95 -9.08 20.58
N ILE A 39 19.01 -8.12 19.65
CA ILE A 39 17.87 -7.76 18.78
C ILE A 39 17.46 -8.94 17.90
N MET A 40 18.42 -9.61 17.25
CA MET A 40 18.13 -10.79 16.41
C MET A 40 17.44 -11.90 17.20
N LYS A 41 17.88 -12.16 18.44
CA LYS A 41 17.27 -13.16 19.32
C LYS A 41 15.85 -12.77 19.74
N ALA A 42 15.60 -11.48 19.94
CA ALA A 42 14.26 -10.96 20.26
C ALA A 42 13.29 -11.01 19.07
N MET A 43 13.76 -10.95 17.83
CA MET A 43 12.87 -11.00 16.65
C MET A 43 12.19 -12.36 16.43
N VAL A 44 12.83 -13.46 16.83
CA VAL A 44 12.30 -14.82 16.62
C VAL A 44 10.90 -15.03 17.24
N PRO A 45 10.67 -14.72 18.54
CA PRO A 45 9.33 -14.82 19.11
C PRO A 45 8.33 -13.82 18.52
N LEU A 46 8.79 -12.63 18.10
CA LEU A 46 7.94 -11.64 17.44
C LEU A 46 7.42 -12.14 16.08
N LEU A 47 8.22 -12.94 15.36
CA LEU A 47 7.83 -13.49 14.06
C LEU A 47 6.58 -14.38 14.16
N GLN A 48 6.41 -15.13 15.25
CA GLN A 48 5.22 -15.98 15.44
C GLN A 48 3.94 -15.14 15.56
N ILE A 49 3.99 -14.03 16.30
CA ILE A 49 2.89 -13.06 16.41
C ILE A 49 2.69 -12.36 15.06
N GLY A 50 3.78 -12.00 14.38
CA GLY A 50 3.74 -11.41 13.04
C GLY A 50 3.07 -12.32 12.02
N LEU A 51 3.29 -13.64 12.10
CA LEU A 51 2.64 -14.61 11.22
C LEU A 51 1.13 -14.66 11.47
N LEU A 52 0.70 -14.66 12.73
CA LEU A 52 -0.73 -14.58 13.08
C LEU A 52 -1.38 -13.30 12.54
N LEU A 53 -0.70 -12.15 12.69
CA LEU A 53 -1.17 -10.87 12.15
C LEU A 53 -1.23 -10.90 10.62
N PHE A 54 -0.25 -11.51 9.95
CA PHE A 54 -0.26 -11.65 8.49
C PHE A 54 -1.47 -12.46 8.00
N PHE A 55 -1.80 -13.57 8.66
CA PHE A 55 -3.02 -14.33 8.34
C PHE A 55 -4.30 -13.49 8.53
N ALA A 56 -4.38 -12.70 9.60
CA ALA A 56 -5.51 -11.80 9.82
C ALA A 56 -5.61 -10.73 8.72
N ILE A 57 -4.48 -10.13 8.32
CA ILE A 57 -4.41 -9.16 7.22
C ILE A 57 -4.94 -9.77 5.93
N VAL A 58 -4.49 -10.96 5.57
CA VAL A 58 -4.95 -11.65 4.36
C VAL A 58 -6.45 -11.90 4.40
N MET A 59 -6.99 -12.30 5.55
CA MET A 59 -8.42 -12.53 5.71
C MET A 59 -9.23 -11.24 5.47
N PHE A 60 -8.84 -10.11 6.08
CA PHE A 60 -9.48 -8.82 5.86
C PHE A 60 -9.28 -8.28 4.44
N ALA A 61 -8.13 -8.57 3.81
CA ALA A 61 -7.84 -8.16 2.44
C ALA A 61 -8.75 -8.90 1.44
N ILE A 62 -9.00 -10.20 1.63
CA ILE A 62 -9.95 -10.96 0.79
C ILE A 62 -11.36 -10.42 0.95
N ILE A 63 -11.79 -10.15 2.19
CA ILE A 63 -13.10 -9.52 2.44
C ILE A 63 -13.17 -8.17 1.72
N GLY A 64 -12.17 -7.31 1.89
CA GLY A 64 -12.14 -6.01 1.24
C GLY A 64 -12.16 -6.09 -0.29
N LEU A 65 -11.44 -7.07 -0.88
CA LEU A 65 -11.43 -7.32 -2.32
C LEU A 65 -12.84 -7.63 -2.84
N GLU A 66 -13.54 -8.58 -2.22
CA GLU A 66 -14.88 -9.01 -2.67
C GLU A 66 -15.92 -7.88 -2.58
N PHE A 67 -15.83 -7.03 -1.56
CA PHE A 67 -16.80 -5.94 -1.35
C PHE A 67 -16.48 -4.68 -2.16
N TYR A 68 -15.21 -4.33 -2.33
CA TYR A 68 -14.78 -3.02 -2.82
C TYR A 68 -14.08 -3.03 -4.18
N ILE A 69 -14.07 -4.16 -4.89
CA ILE A 69 -13.53 -4.25 -6.25
C ILE A 69 -14.12 -3.19 -7.18
N GLY A 70 -13.26 -2.42 -7.83
CA GLY A 70 -13.59 -1.38 -8.81
C GLY A 70 -14.28 -0.14 -8.23
N LYS A 71 -14.48 -0.05 -6.91
CA LYS A 71 -15.19 1.07 -6.28
C LYS A 71 -14.32 2.33 -6.20
N PHE A 72 -13.02 2.15 -5.97
CA PHE A 72 -12.04 3.22 -5.82
C PHE A 72 -11.62 3.91 -7.14
N HIS A 73 -12.20 3.51 -8.28
CA HIS A 73 -11.88 4.08 -9.60
C HIS A 73 -12.91 5.09 -10.14
N ASN A 74 -13.92 5.42 -9.34
CA ASN A 74 -14.99 6.33 -9.73
C ASN A 74 -14.80 7.67 -9.04
N ALA A 75 -14.74 8.77 -9.79
CA ALA A 75 -14.68 10.13 -9.23
C ALA A 75 -15.72 11.03 -9.90
N CYS A 76 -15.95 12.20 -9.31
CA CYS A 76 -16.87 13.19 -9.85
C CYS A 76 -16.21 14.00 -10.97
N PHE A 77 -16.83 13.99 -12.15
CA PHE A 77 -16.38 14.75 -13.31
C PHE A 77 -17.41 15.80 -13.73
N SER A 78 -16.93 16.98 -14.10
CA SER A 78 -17.72 18.04 -14.74
C SER A 78 -18.20 17.62 -16.13
N GLN A 79 -19.19 18.34 -16.68
CA GLN A 79 -19.64 18.18 -18.07
C GLN A 79 -18.50 18.42 -19.07
N THR A 80 -17.51 19.23 -18.69
CA THR A 80 -16.28 19.50 -19.46
C THR A 80 -15.23 18.38 -19.37
N GLY A 81 -15.43 17.37 -18.51
CA GLY A 81 -14.50 16.25 -18.31
C GLY A 81 -13.39 16.51 -17.29
N GLU A 82 -13.43 17.64 -16.58
CA GLU A 82 -12.49 17.93 -15.50
C GLU A 82 -12.88 17.22 -14.21
N GLN A 83 -11.90 16.67 -13.49
CA GLN A 83 -12.10 16.02 -12.19
C GLN A 83 -12.34 17.10 -11.12
N VAL A 84 -13.46 16.98 -10.38
CA VAL A 84 -13.91 18.00 -9.41
C VAL A 84 -13.48 17.67 -7.97
N GLY A 85 -12.99 16.46 -7.72
CA GLY A 85 -12.45 16.08 -6.42
C GLY A 85 -11.69 14.75 -6.43
N ASP A 86 -10.82 14.58 -5.43
CA ASP A 86 -9.96 13.40 -5.21
C ASP A 86 -10.57 12.41 -4.22
N TYR A 87 -11.87 12.17 -4.32
CA TYR A 87 -12.59 11.21 -3.50
C TYR A 87 -13.48 10.33 -4.39
N PRO A 88 -13.69 9.06 -3.99
CA PRO A 88 -14.54 8.18 -4.75
C PRO A 88 -16.02 8.61 -4.66
N CYS A 89 -16.76 8.33 -5.73
CA CYS A 89 -18.19 8.61 -5.82
C CYS A 89 -19.00 7.34 -6.06
N GLY A 90 -20.28 7.39 -5.69
CA GLY A 90 -21.27 6.38 -6.06
C GLY A 90 -22.41 6.95 -6.90
N LYS A 91 -23.15 6.04 -7.56
CA LYS A 91 -24.33 6.40 -8.36
C LYS A 91 -25.63 6.40 -7.55
N GLU A 92 -25.66 5.70 -6.42
CA GLU A 92 -26.85 5.49 -5.59
C GLU A 92 -26.50 5.67 -4.10
N PRO A 93 -27.44 6.20 -3.28
CA PRO A 93 -27.27 6.23 -1.82
C PRO A 93 -27.18 4.80 -1.26
N PRO A 94 -26.35 4.52 -0.24
CA PRO A 94 -25.72 5.44 0.72
C PRO A 94 -24.34 5.98 0.31
N ALA A 95 -23.87 5.72 -0.92
CA ALA A 95 -22.57 6.22 -1.37
C ALA A 95 -22.58 7.75 -1.56
N ARG A 96 -21.39 8.37 -1.52
CA ARG A 96 -21.23 9.81 -1.73
C ARG A 96 -21.64 10.18 -3.15
N LEU A 97 -22.70 10.98 -3.27
CA LEU A 97 -23.19 11.50 -4.53
C LEU A 97 -22.40 12.76 -4.93
N CYS A 98 -22.21 12.94 -6.23
CA CYS A 98 -21.50 14.09 -6.76
C CYS A 98 -22.37 15.38 -6.68
N PRO A 99 -21.81 16.52 -6.21
CA PRO A 99 -22.54 17.78 -6.14
C PRO A 99 -22.63 18.49 -7.51
N ASN A 100 -23.65 19.32 -7.71
CA ASN A 100 -23.80 20.24 -8.86
C ASN A 100 -23.70 19.62 -10.27
N GLU A 101 -24.73 18.94 -10.77
CA GLU A 101 -24.82 18.39 -12.16
C GLU A 101 -23.57 17.64 -12.69
N THR A 102 -22.66 17.23 -11.80
CA THR A 102 -21.47 16.45 -12.14
C THR A 102 -21.84 14.98 -12.20
N THR A 103 -21.15 14.23 -13.06
CA THR A 103 -21.44 12.81 -13.26
C THR A 103 -20.34 11.96 -12.64
N CYS A 104 -20.74 10.94 -11.88
CA CYS A 104 -19.82 9.94 -11.36
C CYS A 104 -19.39 9.01 -12.50
N ARG A 105 -18.12 9.07 -12.90
CA ARG A 105 -17.56 8.25 -13.98
C ARG A 105 -16.31 7.51 -13.51
N GLY A 106 -16.13 6.30 -14.04
CA GLY A 106 -14.93 5.51 -13.84
C GLY A 106 -13.87 5.95 -14.85
N TYR A 107 -12.77 6.54 -14.38
CA TYR A 107 -11.55 6.90 -15.13
C TYR A 107 -10.47 7.45 -14.17
N TRP A 108 -10.74 7.45 -12.86
CA TRP A 108 -9.80 7.93 -11.87
C TRP A 108 -8.82 6.79 -11.53
N PRO A 109 -7.50 7.05 -11.50
CA PRO A 109 -6.52 6.04 -11.10
C PRO A 109 -6.72 5.53 -9.67
N GLY A 110 -7.45 6.28 -8.84
CA GLY A 110 -7.75 5.94 -7.45
C GLY A 110 -6.92 6.75 -6.46
N PRO A 111 -7.20 6.63 -5.14
CA PRO A 111 -6.49 7.36 -4.11
C PRO A 111 -4.99 7.01 -4.11
N ASN A 112 -4.14 7.95 -3.70
CA ASN A 112 -2.68 7.78 -3.64
C ASN A 112 -2.09 7.23 -4.94
N PHE A 113 -2.46 7.81 -6.08
CA PHE A 113 -2.04 7.37 -7.43
C PHE A 113 -2.41 5.92 -7.76
N GLY A 114 -3.52 5.42 -7.19
CA GLY A 114 -3.98 4.06 -7.40
C GLY A 114 -3.26 3.01 -6.56
N ILE A 115 -2.51 3.39 -5.52
CA ILE A 115 -1.88 2.43 -4.60
C ILE A 115 -2.90 1.89 -3.59
N THR A 116 -3.79 2.77 -3.11
CA THR A 116 -4.78 2.45 -2.08
C THR A 116 -6.08 2.00 -2.75
N ASN A 117 -6.21 0.69 -2.98
CA ASN A 117 -7.37 0.08 -3.62
C ASN A 117 -7.57 -1.38 -3.19
N PHE A 118 -8.70 -1.94 -3.60
CA PHE A 118 -9.09 -3.34 -3.38
C PHE A 118 -9.35 -4.07 -4.69
N ASP A 119 -8.55 -3.79 -5.73
CA ASP A 119 -8.71 -4.44 -7.05
C ASP A 119 -7.83 -5.68 -7.21
N ASN A 120 -6.75 -5.76 -6.44
CA ASN A 120 -5.83 -6.89 -6.44
C ASN A 120 -5.44 -7.26 -5.01
N ILE A 121 -5.16 -8.54 -4.77
CA ILE A 121 -4.81 -9.04 -3.44
C ILE A 121 -3.59 -8.32 -2.83
N LEU A 122 -2.59 -7.96 -3.63
CA LEU A 122 -1.39 -7.26 -3.14
C LEU A 122 -1.74 -5.84 -2.64
N PHE A 123 -2.52 -5.09 -3.41
CA PHE A 123 -2.93 -3.73 -3.01
C PHE A 123 -3.93 -3.75 -1.85
N ALA A 124 -4.82 -4.75 -1.80
CA ALA A 124 -5.72 -4.95 -0.67
C ALA A 124 -4.93 -5.23 0.62
N VAL A 125 -3.91 -6.10 0.56
CA VAL A 125 -3.02 -6.38 1.70
C VAL A 125 -2.27 -5.12 2.15
N LEU A 126 -1.73 -4.33 1.22
CA LEU A 126 -1.05 -3.06 1.54
C LEU A 126 -2.01 -2.05 2.20
N THR A 127 -3.23 -1.93 1.67
CA THR A 127 -4.26 -1.04 2.20
C THR A 127 -4.70 -1.45 3.61
N VAL A 128 -4.93 -2.74 3.85
CA VAL A 128 -5.26 -3.26 5.19
C VAL A 128 -4.09 -3.10 6.16
N PHE A 129 -2.86 -3.32 5.69
CA PHE A 129 -1.66 -3.07 6.49
C PHE A 129 -1.57 -1.60 6.94
N GLN A 130 -1.80 -0.66 6.02
CA GLN A 130 -1.86 0.77 6.31
C GLN A 130 -2.92 1.06 7.41
N CYS A 131 -4.13 0.51 7.27
CA CYS A 131 -5.17 0.63 8.31
C CYS A 131 -4.74 0.12 9.69
N ILE A 132 -4.09 -1.04 9.78
CA ILE A 132 -3.65 -1.64 11.05
C ILE A 132 -2.53 -0.82 11.70
N THR A 133 -1.67 -0.19 10.90
CA THR A 133 -0.64 0.72 11.42
C THR A 133 -1.19 2.05 11.94
N MET A 134 -2.51 2.28 11.81
CA MET A 134 -3.21 3.51 12.22
C MET A 134 -2.71 4.77 11.52
N GLU A 135 -2.14 4.62 10.32
CA GLU A 135 -1.66 5.72 9.49
C GLU A 135 -2.57 5.80 8.26
N GLY A 136 -3.16 6.97 7.98
CA GLY A 136 -4.06 7.16 6.82
C GLY A 136 -5.37 6.34 6.81
N TRP A 137 -5.69 5.60 7.88
CA TRP A 137 -6.86 4.72 7.94
C TRP A 137 -8.20 5.49 7.83
N THR A 138 -8.25 6.73 8.33
CA THR A 138 -9.45 7.58 8.22
C THR A 138 -9.72 7.97 6.78
N ASP A 139 -8.66 8.21 6.00
CA ASP A 139 -8.79 8.57 4.59
C ASP A 139 -9.34 7.37 3.81
N ILE A 140 -8.89 6.16 4.13
CA ILE A 140 -9.41 4.92 3.56
C ILE A 140 -10.88 4.71 3.96
N LEU A 141 -11.28 5.09 5.19
CA LEU A 141 -12.66 4.95 5.65
C LEU A 141 -13.63 5.92 4.95
N TYR A 142 -13.21 7.16 4.71
CA TYR A 142 -14.06 8.19 4.11
C TYR A 142 -14.10 8.15 2.58
N ASN A 143 -13.20 7.38 1.97
CA ASN A 143 -13.20 7.04 0.56
C ASN A 143 -14.05 5.79 0.35
#